data_AF-B1ME48-F1
#
_entry.id   AF-B1ME48-F1
#
_cell.length_a   1.000
_cell.length_b   1.000
_cell.length_c   1.000
_cell.angle_alpha   90.00
_cell.angle_beta   90.00
_cell.angle_gamma   90.00
#
_symmetry.space_group_name_H-M   'P 1'
#
loop_
_entity.id
_entity.type
_entity.pdbx_description
1 polymer ?
#
loop_
_entity_poly.entity_id
_entity_poly.type
_entity_poly.pdbx_seq_one_letter_code
_entity_poly.pdbx_strand_id
1 'polypeptide(L)'
;MNKQAGALALAVLGLAMGCQSQKTEPSGASSSSPEPTATTSSSSSEAKTSGFQPFTPTTDACSLVAPEQLNSQGTAPITSRARESSNRIVQCSYKEAGGHEVLNIKLFKNSDGAANFRSIHVRILESEGAQIYVMKDEPNECEAGLVNSEDNIVQFEFEPGDAAVSSAALPAGQTWCDFSAPVLAEANKKLGWTK
;
A
#
# COMPACT_ATOMS: atom_id res chain seq x y z
N MET A 1 -34.48 5.92 34.79
CA MET A 1 -33.94 5.35 36.04
C MET A 1 -34.42 3.92 36.14
N ASN A 2 -33.52 2.93 36.04
CA ASN A 2 -33.70 1.63 36.68
C ASN A 2 -32.33 0.96 36.83
N LYS A 3 -32.07 0.50 38.06
CA LYS A 3 -30.83 -0.05 38.59
C LYS A 3 -30.84 -1.58 38.49
N GLN A 4 -29.65 -2.18 38.35
CA GLN A 4 -29.10 -3.34 39.09
C GLN A 4 -27.93 -3.87 38.24
N ALA A 5 -26.65 -3.74 38.61
CA ALA A 5 -25.91 -4.26 39.76
C ALA A 5 -25.82 -5.80 39.78
N GLY A 6 -24.62 -6.31 39.48
CA GLY A 6 -24.22 -7.70 39.64
C GLY A 6 -22.73 -7.86 39.38
N ALA A 7 -21.92 -7.71 40.43
CA ALA A 7 -20.51 -8.06 40.45
C ALA A 7 -20.34 -9.49 40.99
N LEU A 8 -19.36 -10.24 40.48
CA LEU A 8 -18.58 -11.22 41.25
C LEU A 8 -17.33 -11.63 40.47
N ALA A 9 -16.26 -11.82 41.23
CA ALA A 9 -14.86 -11.87 40.85
C ALA A 9 -14.22 -13.24 41.16
N LEU A 10 -12.90 -13.30 40.94
CA LEU A 10 -11.86 -14.29 41.33
C LEU A 10 -11.49 -15.27 40.21
N ALA A 11 -10.31 -15.21 39.57
CA ALA A 11 -8.89 -15.21 39.99
C ALA A 11 -8.27 -16.63 39.94
N VAL A 12 -7.07 -16.74 39.34
CA VAL A 12 -5.82 -17.27 39.95
C VAL A 12 -4.82 -17.73 38.86
N LEU A 13 -3.69 -17.02 38.82
CA LEU A 13 -2.28 -17.40 38.65
C LEU A 13 -1.87 -18.67 37.90
N GLY A 14 -0.89 -18.48 37.00
CA GLY A 14 0.06 -19.51 36.56
C GLY A 14 1.39 -18.89 36.13
N LEU A 15 2.30 -18.69 37.08
CA LEU A 15 3.72 -18.38 36.87
C LEU A 15 4.48 -19.67 36.55
N ALA A 16 5.31 -19.67 35.49
CA ALA A 16 6.37 -20.65 35.31
C ALA A 16 7.70 -19.93 35.06
N MET A 17 8.52 -19.85 36.11
CA MET A 17 9.96 -19.65 36.05
C MET A 17 10.64 -20.99 35.79
N GLY A 18 11.74 -20.99 35.03
CA GLY A 18 12.56 -22.17 34.84
C GLY A 18 13.85 -21.91 34.05
N CYS A 19 14.72 -21.05 34.58
CA CYS A 19 16.14 -21.01 34.20
C CYS A 19 16.85 -22.22 34.80
N GLN A 20 17.53 -23.05 34.01
CA GLN A 20 18.65 -23.84 34.53
C GLN A 20 19.68 -24.17 33.44
N SER A 21 20.83 -23.49 33.53
CA SER A 21 22.06 -23.82 32.83
C SER A 21 22.69 -25.07 33.44
N GLN A 22 23.16 -26.02 32.62
CA GLN A 22 24.18 -26.99 33.02
C GLN A 22 25.39 -26.89 32.09
N LYS A 23 26.48 -26.39 32.69
CA LYS A 23 27.85 -26.40 32.19
C LYS A 23 28.43 -27.80 32.43
N THR A 24 29.06 -28.39 31.43
CA THR A 24 29.93 -29.57 31.60
C THR A 24 31.15 -29.39 30.68
N GLU A 25 32.32 -29.19 31.29
CA GLU A 25 33.62 -29.42 30.66
C GLU A 25 34.04 -30.88 30.94
N PRO A 26 34.80 -31.48 30.02
CA PRO A 26 36.07 -32.03 30.46
C PRO A 26 37.24 -31.63 29.55
N SER A 27 38.39 -31.36 30.19
CA SER A 27 39.71 -31.21 29.58
C SER A 27 40.30 -32.57 29.16
N GLY A 28 41.10 -32.59 28.07
CA GLY A 28 41.96 -33.73 27.76
C GLY A 28 42.59 -33.79 26.34
N ALA A 29 43.59 -32.95 26.10
CA ALA A 29 44.80 -33.09 25.24
C ALA A 29 44.79 -33.76 23.84
N SER A 30 45.14 -32.91 22.85
CA SER A 30 46.16 -33.00 21.77
C SER A 30 46.24 -34.18 20.77
N SER A 31 46.01 -33.86 19.48
CA SER A 31 46.94 -34.16 18.37
C SER A 31 46.55 -33.45 17.04
N SER A 32 47.53 -32.75 16.46
CA SER A 32 47.88 -32.58 15.03
C SER A 32 46.84 -32.22 13.95
N SER A 33 47.02 -31.00 13.37
CA SER A 33 46.75 -30.42 12.03
C SER A 33 46.10 -31.28 10.91
N PRO A 34 45.35 -30.70 9.95
CA PRO A 34 45.59 -29.40 9.30
C PRO A 34 44.37 -28.46 9.14
N GLU A 35 44.69 -27.21 8.78
CA GLU A 35 43.77 -26.13 8.41
C GLU A 35 42.66 -26.57 7.45
N PRO A 36 41.37 -26.27 7.75
CA PRO A 36 40.40 -26.04 6.71
C PRO A 36 40.54 -24.59 6.26
N THR A 37 40.95 -24.43 5.01
CA THR A 37 40.87 -23.21 4.22
C THR A 37 39.60 -22.44 4.56
N ALA A 38 39.77 -21.18 4.97
CA ALA A 38 38.69 -20.22 5.11
C ALA A 38 37.98 -20.08 3.75
N THR A 39 36.96 -20.91 3.54
CA THR A 39 35.93 -20.60 2.56
C THR A 39 35.07 -19.59 3.28
N THR A 40 35.39 -18.31 3.07
CA THR A 40 34.43 -17.22 3.20
C THR A 40 33.26 -17.60 2.30
N SER A 41 32.33 -18.37 2.86
CA SER A 41 30.97 -18.45 2.36
C SER A 41 30.49 -17.03 2.53
N SER A 42 30.62 -16.28 1.45
CA SER A 42 30.06 -14.95 1.34
C SER A 42 28.61 -15.16 1.70
N SER A 43 28.20 -14.69 2.87
CA SER A 43 26.81 -14.42 3.12
C SER A 43 26.42 -13.55 1.93
N SER A 44 25.75 -14.11 0.93
CA SER A 44 25.07 -13.34 -0.07
C SER A 44 23.98 -12.65 0.73
N SER A 45 24.34 -11.50 1.29
CA SER A 45 23.41 -10.44 1.58
C SER A 45 22.79 -10.15 0.23
N GLU A 46 21.78 -10.93 -0.14
CA GLU A 46 20.82 -10.53 -1.14
C GLU A 46 20.31 -9.21 -0.59
N ALA A 47 20.91 -8.12 -1.11
CA ALA A 47 20.39 -6.80 -0.88
C ALA A 47 18.92 -6.92 -1.24
N LYS A 48 18.03 -6.69 -0.28
CA LYS A 48 16.59 -6.57 -0.54
C LYS A 48 16.47 -5.46 -1.57
N THR A 49 16.47 -5.85 -2.84
CA THR A 49 16.11 -4.96 -3.92
C THR A 49 14.70 -4.51 -3.60
N SER A 50 14.43 -3.22 -3.70
CA SER A 50 13.12 -2.67 -3.38
C SER A 50 12.01 -3.18 -4.32
N GLY A 51 12.34 -4.06 -5.27
CA GLY A 51 11.45 -4.63 -6.28
C GLY A 51 11.18 -3.69 -7.46
N PHE A 52 11.56 -2.41 -7.34
CA PHE A 52 11.37 -1.41 -8.39
C PHE A 52 12.25 -1.69 -9.60
N GLN A 53 11.64 -1.65 -10.77
CA GLN A 53 12.27 -1.93 -12.05
C GLN A 53 12.31 -0.67 -12.92
N PRO A 54 13.23 -0.60 -13.90
CA PRO A 54 13.19 0.46 -14.89
C PRO A 54 11.83 0.56 -15.56
N PHE A 55 11.26 1.77 -15.53
CA PHE A 55 9.94 2.04 -16.03
C PHE A 55 9.95 3.35 -16.83
N THR A 56 9.24 3.35 -17.94
CA THR A 56 9.02 4.52 -18.80
C THR A 56 7.60 4.38 -19.33
N PRO A 57 6.61 4.99 -18.65
CA PRO A 57 5.22 4.81 -19.04
C PRO A 57 4.98 5.43 -20.42
N THR A 58 4.08 4.81 -21.18
CA THR A 58 3.58 5.36 -22.46
C THR A 58 2.55 6.47 -22.26
N THR A 59 2.01 6.57 -21.04
CA THR A 59 0.96 7.54 -20.66
C THR A 59 1.49 8.44 -19.56
N ASP A 60 1.24 9.74 -19.68
CA ASP A 60 1.58 10.69 -18.62
C ASP A 60 0.66 10.51 -17.40
N ALA A 61 1.26 10.51 -16.21
CA ALA A 61 0.54 10.32 -14.95
C ALA A 61 -0.55 11.38 -14.74
N CYS A 62 -0.28 12.64 -15.10
CA CYS A 62 -1.24 13.74 -14.94
C CYS A 62 -2.38 13.70 -15.97
N SER A 63 -2.27 12.88 -17.01
CA SER A 63 -3.34 12.69 -18.01
C SER A 63 -4.40 11.66 -17.57
N LEU A 64 -4.08 10.83 -16.58
CA LEU A 64 -4.94 9.74 -16.13
C LEU A 64 -6.24 10.24 -15.51
N VAL A 65 -6.20 11.32 -14.74
CA VAL A 65 -7.38 11.91 -14.13
C VAL A 65 -7.51 13.36 -14.58
N ALA A 66 -8.63 13.68 -15.23
CA ALA A 66 -8.93 15.07 -15.57
C ALA A 66 -9.41 15.79 -14.30
N PRO A 67 -8.94 17.02 -14.02
CA PRO A 67 -9.37 17.76 -12.83
C PRO A 67 -10.88 17.89 -12.67
N GLU A 68 -11.62 17.98 -13.76
CA GLU A 68 -13.08 18.09 -13.75
C GLU A 68 -13.77 16.85 -13.16
N GLN A 69 -13.12 15.69 -13.25
CA GLN A 69 -13.62 14.44 -12.67
C GLN A 69 -13.50 14.46 -11.13
N LEU A 70 -12.56 15.25 -10.59
CA LEU A 70 -12.38 15.42 -9.15
C LEU A 70 -13.41 16.35 -8.52
N ASN A 71 -14.08 17.20 -9.32
CA ASN A 71 -15.11 18.13 -8.82
C ASN A 71 -16.31 17.41 -8.18
N SER A 72 -16.64 16.21 -8.69
CA SER A 72 -17.68 15.37 -8.08
C SER A 72 -17.25 14.83 -6.71
N GLN A 73 -15.94 14.72 -6.49
CA GLN A 73 -15.32 14.26 -5.25
C GLN A 73 -14.93 15.43 -4.34
N GLY A 74 -15.56 16.59 -4.50
CA GLY A 74 -15.31 17.81 -3.73
C GLY A 74 -14.67 18.95 -4.53
N THR A 75 -14.49 20.13 -3.91
CA THR A 75 -13.83 21.27 -4.57
C THR A 75 -12.36 20.94 -4.87
N ALA A 76 -12.06 20.56 -6.11
CA ALA A 76 -10.71 20.24 -6.58
C ALA A 76 -10.10 21.41 -7.38
N PRO A 77 -9.39 22.35 -6.75
CA PRO A 77 -8.53 23.27 -7.50
C PRO A 77 -7.21 22.57 -7.86
N ILE A 78 -6.42 23.17 -8.77
CA ILE A 78 -5.38 22.46 -9.55
C ILE A 78 -4.01 23.08 -9.34
N THR A 79 -3.05 22.27 -8.90
CA THR A 79 -1.64 22.42 -9.30
C THR A 79 -1.07 21.04 -9.67
N SER A 80 -1.38 20.56 -10.88
CA SER A 80 -0.75 19.35 -11.41
C SER A 80 0.74 19.60 -11.60
N ARG A 81 1.59 18.87 -10.88
CA ARG A 81 3.03 18.84 -11.15
C ARG A 81 3.48 17.39 -11.25
N ALA A 82 3.97 17.03 -12.42
CA ALA A 82 4.69 15.78 -12.60
C ALA A 82 6.01 15.88 -11.82
N ARG A 83 6.29 14.87 -10.99
CA ARG A 83 7.59 14.73 -10.33
C ARG A 83 8.20 13.42 -10.77
N GLU A 84 9.38 13.51 -11.39
CA GLU A 84 10.20 12.35 -11.70
C GLU A 84 11.00 11.99 -10.45
N SER A 85 10.82 10.77 -9.93
CA SER A 85 11.54 10.30 -8.75
C SER A 85 12.81 9.52 -9.13
N SER A 86 13.77 9.44 -8.20
CA SER A 86 15.04 8.73 -8.37
C SER A 86 14.91 7.22 -8.63
N ASN A 87 13.72 6.65 -8.40
CA ASN A 87 13.45 5.21 -8.55
C ASN A 87 12.64 4.91 -9.83
N ARG A 88 12.57 5.85 -10.79
CA ARG A 88 11.75 5.78 -12.02
C ARG A 88 10.24 5.64 -11.76
N ILE A 89 9.79 6.10 -10.59
CA ILE A 89 8.37 6.31 -10.32
C ILE A 89 8.00 7.64 -10.97
N VAL A 90 6.97 7.61 -11.83
CA VAL A 90 6.39 8.82 -12.41
C VAL A 90 5.18 9.19 -11.56
N GLN A 91 5.16 10.40 -11.03
CA GLN A 91 4.17 10.82 -10.06
C GLN A 91 3.44 12.09 -10.51
N CYS A 92 2.13 12.17 -10.25
CA CYS A 92 1.35 13.38 -10.39
C CYS A 92 0.54 13.65 -9.12
N SER A 93 0.63 14.87 -8.60
CA SER A 93 -0.14 15.32 -7.45
C SER A 93 -1.17 16.37 -7.84
N TYR A 94 -2.36 16.29 -7.25
CA TYR A 94 -3.44 17.27 -7.34
C TYR A 94 -3.62 17.88 -5.95
N LYS A 95 -3.78 19.19 -5.88
CA LYS A 95 -3.83 19.92 -4.61
C LYS A 95 -4.95 20.91 -4.58
N GLU A 96 -5.64 20.98 -3.45
CA GLU A 96 -6.64 21.99 -3.23
C GLU A 96 -6.05 23.41 -3.03
N ALA A 97 -6.91 24.43 -2.89
CA ALA A 97 -6.51 25.84 -2.95
C ALA A 97 -5.70 26.23 -1.70
N GLY A 98 -5.92 25.52 -0.60
CA GLY A 98 -5.12 25.61 0.63
C GLY A 98 -3.76 24.92 0.54
N GLY A 99 -3.45 24.23 -0.57
CA GLY A 99 -2.17 23.54 -0.80
C GLY A 99 -2.09 22.11 -0.27
N HIS A 100 -3.17 21.59 0.34
CA HIS A 100 -3.31 20.19 0.73
C HIS A 100 -3.45 19.30 -0.51
N GLU A 101 -2.84 18.12 -0.47
CA GLU A 101 -2.88 17.14 -1.58
C GLU A 101 -4.19 16.37 -1.48
N VAL A 102 -4.91 16.23 -2.60
CA VAL A 102 -6.22 15.55 -2.65
C VAL A 102 -6.18 14.27 -3.46
N LEU A 103 -5.21 14.16 -4.37
CA LEU A 103 -4.93 12.94 -5.12
C LEU A 103 -3.44 12.88 -5.43
N ASN A 104 -2.83 11.74 -5.14
CA ASN A 104 -1.53 11.36 -5.64
C ASN A 104 -1.65 10.16 -6.57
N ILE A 105 -1.07 10.26 -7.76
CA ILE A 105 -1.00 9.18 -8.75
C ILE A 105 0.45 8.78 -8.92
N LYS A 106 0.78 7.50 -8.69
CA LYS A 106 2.12 6.93 -8.87
C LYS A 106 2.08 5.82 -9.90
N LEU A 107 2.87 5.94 -10.96
CA LEU A 107 3.05 4.90 -11.97
C LEU A 107 4.46 4.33 -11.85
N PHE A 108 4.55 3.01 -11.72
CA PHE A 108 5.82 2.31 -11.57
C PHE A 108 5.70 0.84 -11.97
N LYS A 109 6.84 0.17 -12.12
CA LYS A 109 6.93 -1.28 -12.33
C LYS A 109 7.58 -1.93 -11.12
N ASN A 110 6.88 -2.85 -10.48
CA ASN A 110 7.37 -3.56 -9.30
C ASN A 110 6.64 -4.91 -9.18
N SER A 111 7.32 -6.01 -9.50
CA SER A 111 6.73 -7.35 -9.48
C SER A 111 6.25 -7.79 -8.10
N ASP A 112 7.01 -7.49 -7.04
CA ASP A 112 6.61 -7.82 -5.67
C ASP A 112 5.40 -6.98 -5.25
N GLY A 113 5.40 -5.69 -5.60
CA GLY A 113 4.26 -4.80 -5.41
C GLY A 113 3.01 -5.33 -6.10
N ALA A 114 3.12 -5.73 -7.37
CA ALA A 114 2.02 -6.24 -8.17
C ALA A 114 1.43 -7.52 -7.56
N ALA A 115 2.29 -8.43 -7.11
CA ALA A 115 1.87 -9.62 -6.38
C ALA A 115 1.14 -9.25 -5.08
N ASN A 116 1.63 -8.26 -4.32
CA ASN A 116 0.99 -7.79 -3.09
C ASN A 116 -0.39 -7.18 -3.36
N PHE A 117 -0.54 -6.30 -4.35
CA PHE A 117 -1.86 -5.77 -4.75
C PHE A 117 -2.82 -6.91 -5.08
N ARG A 118 -2.37 -7.94 -5.80
CA ARG A 118 -3.20 -9.09 -6.18
C ARG A 118 -3.57 -10.02 -5.03
N SER A 119 -2.81 -10.04 -3.93
CA SER A 119 -2.95 -11.06 -2.88
C SER A 119 -3.28 -10.54 -1.48
N ILE A 120 -2.95 -9.28 -1.17
CA ILE A 120 -3.03 -8.68 0.18
C ILE A 120 -3.77 -7.33 0.10
N HIS A 121 -4.82 -7.26 -0.70
CA HIS A 121 -5.76 -6.13 -0.73
C HIS A 121 -6.87 -6.33 0.31
N VAL A 122 -7.49 -5.23 0.72
CA VAL A 122 -8.67 -5.23 1.60
C VAL A 122 -9.87 -5.81 0.86
N ARG A 123 -10.08 -5.38 -0.39
CA ARG A 123 -11.08 -5.93 -1.32
C ARG A 123 -10.74 -5.56 -2.77
N ILE A 124 -11.42 -6.22 -3.71
CA ILE A 124 -11.38 -5.86 -5.13
C ILE A 124 -12.69 -5.16 -5.47
N LEU A 125 -12.59 -3.99 -6.08
CA LEU A 125 -13.70 -3.31 -6.74
C LEU A 125 -13.67 -3.64 -8.23
N GLU A 126 -14.79 -4.10 -8.76
CA GLU A 126 -14.98 -4.32 -10.19
C GLU A 126 -15.77 -3.14 -10.76
N SER A 127 -15.16 -2.38 -11.65
CA SER A 127 -15.79 -1.21 -12.26
C SER A 127 -15.41 -1.11 -13.73
N GLU A 128 -16.40 -1.19 -14.62
CA GLU A 128 -16.23 -1.07 -16.08
C GLU A 128 -15.11 -1.97 -16.66
N GLY A 129 -14.96 -3.19 -16.11
CA GLY A 129 -13.96 -4.17 -16.54
C GLY A 129 -12.57 -3.97 -15.92
N ALA A 130 -12.38 -3.00 -15.04
CA ALA A 130 -11.17 -2.81 -14.25
C ALA A 130 -11.28 -3.54 -12.90
N GLN A 131 -10.25 -4.32 -12.58
CA GLN A 131 -10.02 -4.85 -11.23
C GLN A 131 -9.21 -3.83 -10.44
N ILE A 132 -9.86 -3.21 -9.46
CA ILE A 132 -9.28 -2.18 -8.60
C ILE A 132 -8.94 -2.82 -7.25
N TYR A 133 -7.65 -2.93 -6.94
CA TYR A 133 -7.17 -3.52 -5.69
C TYR A 133 -7.12 -2.45 -4.60
N VAL A 134 -8.06 -2.51 -3.66
CA VAL A 134 -8.16 -1.52 -2.58
C VAL A 134 -7.20 -1.88 -1.44
N MET A 135 -6.32 -0.95 -1.09
CA MET A 135 -5.33 -1.07 -0.01
C MET A 135 -5.77 -0.34 1.26
N LYS A 136 -6.53 0.75 1.11
CA LYS A 136 -7.14 1.49 2.23
C LYS A 136 -8.54 1.91 1.84
N ASP A 137 -9.51 1.59 2.69
CA ASP A 137 -10.94 1.64 2.38
C ASP A 137 -11.70 2.39 3.48
N GLU A 138 -11.58 3.71 3.50
CA GLU A 138 -12.09 4.55 4.59
C GLU A 138 -13.17 5.53 4.09
N PRO A 139 -14.04 6.06 4.97
CA PRO A 139 -15.05 7.05 4.58
C PRO A 139 -14.46 8.35 4.02
N ASN A 140 -13.25 8.70 4.44
CA ASN A 140 -12.58 9.96 4.11
C ASN A 140 -11.24 9.77 3.39
N GLU A 141 -10.91 8.55 2.96
CA GLU A 141 -9.65 8.28 2.28
C GLU A 141 -9.77 7.01 1.43
N CYS A 142 -9.09 6.98 0.28
CA CYS A 142 -8.99 5.77 -0.52
C CYS A 142 -7.55 5.58 -1.01
N GLU A 143 -7.00 4.40 -0.79
CA GLU A 143 -5.78 3.96 -1.47
C GLU A 143 -6.11 2.74 -2.31
N ALA A 144 -5.88 2.82 -3.62
CA ALA A 144 -6.19 1.76 -4.56
C ALA A 144 -5.14 1.63 -5.66
N GLY A 145 -5.00 0.42 -6.20
CA GLY A 145 -4.07 0.12 -7.29
C GLY A 145 -4.75 -0.56 -8.47
N LEU A 146 -4.29 -0.22 -9.67
CA LEU A 146 -4.51 -0.97 -10.90
C LEU A 146 -3.22 -1.71 -11.26
N VAL A 147 -3.34 -2.98 -11.68
CA VAL A 147 -2.18 -3.82 -12.00
C VAL A 147 -2.39 -4.56 -13.30
N ASN A 148 -1.52 -4.33 -14.28
CA ASN A 148 -1.56 -5.06 -15.55
C ASN A 148 -0.80 -6.40 -15.47
N SER A 149 -0.82 -7.17 -16.56
CA SER A 149 -0.16 -8.49 -16.64
C SER A 149 1.37 -8.44 -16.67
N GLU A 150 1.96 -7.25 -16.79
CA GLU A 150 3.40 -7.03 -16.85
C GLU A 150 3.94 -6.41 -15.56
N ASP A 151 3.16 -6.46 -14.48
CA ASP A 151 3.48 -5.88 -13.17
C ASP A 151 3.69 -4.35 -13.18
N ASN A 152 3.14 -3.67 -14.18
CA ASN A 152 3.00 -2.22 -14.14
C ASN A 152 1.84 -1.90 -13.20
N ILE A 153 2.07 -0.92 -12.33
CA ILE A 153 1.15 -0.50 -11.28
C ILE A 153 0.83 0.97 -11.48
N VAL A 154 -0.44 1.31 -11.33
CA VAL A 154 -0.86 2.69 -11.01
C VAL A 154 -1.50 2.68 -9.64
N GLN A 155 -0.90 3.39 -8.70
CA GLN A 155 -1.42 3.60 -7.36
C GLN A 155 -2.06 4.99 -7.29
N PHE A 156 -3.23 5.04 -6.67
CA PHE A 156 -4.00 6.24 -6.41
C PHE A 156 -4.20 6.39 -4.92
N GLU A 157 -3.81 7.54 -4.38
CA GLU A 157 -4.00 7.92 -2.97
C GLU A 157 -4.92 9.15 -2.96
N PHE A 158 -6.20 8.95 -2.64
CA PHE A 158 -7.18 10.01 -2.50
C PHE A 158 -7.30 10.42 -1.03
N GLU A 159 -7.02 11.70 -0.78
CA GLU A 159 -7.15 12.35 0.54
C GLU A 159 -8.11 13.54 0.41
N PRO A 160 -9.43 13.31 0.31
CA PRO A 160 -10.40 14.40 0.23
C PRO A 160 -10.44 15.23 1.51
N GLY A 161 -10.59 16.55 1.37
CA GLY A 161 -10.86 17.43 2.50
C GLY A 161 -12.26 17.21 3.11
N ASP A 162 -12.50 17.68 4.33
CA ASP A 162 -13.78 17.47 5.04
C ASP A 162 -15.02 17.94 4.26
N ALA A 163 -14.89 19.05 3.52
CA ALA A 163 -15.97 19.59 2.69
C ALA A 163 -16.34 18.63 1.54
N ALA A 164 -15.35 17.97 0.95
CA ALA A 164 -15.52 16.97 -0.09
C ALA A 164 -16.25 15.73 0.45
N VAL A 165 -15.76 15.19 1.57
CA VAL A 165 -16.35 14.04 2.25
C VAL A 165 -17.80 14.31 2.64
N SER A 166 -18.06 15.48 3.22
CA SER A 166 -19.42 15.90 3.61
C SER A 166 -20.34 16.06 2.40
N SER A 167 -19.84 16.65 1.30
CA SER A 167 -20.63 16.89 0.08
C SER A 167 -20.94 15.62 -0.69
N ALA A 168 -20.04 14.64 -0.69
CA ALA A 168 -20.27 13.35 -1.34
C ALA A 168 -21.43 12.58 -0.72
N ALA A 169 -21.74 12.85 0.57
CA ALA A 169 -22.89 12.31 1.29
C ALA A 169 -23.04 10.79 1.08
N LEU A 170 -21.94 10.06 1.23
CA LEU A 170 -21.87 8.63 0.90
C LEU A 170 -22.93 7.83 1.68
N PRO A 171 -23.64 6.91 1.03
CA PRO A 171 -24.56 6.01 1.70
C PRO A 171 -23.86 5.21 2.80
N ALA A 172 -24.62 4.84 3.85
CA ALA A 172 -24.09 4.00 4.92
C ALA A 172 -23.50 2.70 4.35
N GLY A 173 -22.24 2.42 4.70
CA GLY A 173 -21.50 1.24 4.23
C GLY A 173 -20.75 1.44 2.91
N GLN A 174 -20.85 2.60 2.25
CA GLN A 174 -19.94 2.97 1.16
C GLN A 174 -18.74 3.77 1.70
N THR A 175 -17.61 3.62 1.02
CA THR A 175 -16.35 4.32 1.34
C THR A 175 -15.96 5.25 0.21
N TRP A 176 -14.88 6.00 0.42
CA TRP A 176 -14.32 6.85 -0.63
C TRP A 176 -13.85 6.05 -1.85
N CYS A 177 -13.43 4.79 -1.67
CA CYS A 177 -13.05 3.94 -2.79
C CYS A 177 -14.22 3.57 -3.70
N ASP A 178 -15.41 3.33 -3.14
CA ASP A 178 -16.63 3.10 -3.95
C ASP A 178 -16.94 4.35 -4.78
N PHE A 179 -16.81 5.52 -4.17
CA PHE A 179 -17.04 6.80 -4.83
C PHE A 179 -16.04 7.08 -5.95
N SER A 180 -14.76 6.76 -5.75
CA SER A 180 -13.69 6.97 -6.72
C SER A 180 -13.58 5.90 -7.81
N ALA A 181 -14.28 4.77 -7.66
CA ALA A 181 -14.19 3.64 -8.59
C ALA A 181 -14.42 3.99 -10.07
N PRO A 182 -15.36 4.89 -10.44
CA PRO A 182 -15.52 5.31 -11.84
C PRO A 182 -14.30 6.06 -12.40
N VAL A 183 -13.65 6.90 -11.58
CA VAL A 183 -12.44 7.63 -12.00
C VAL A 183 -11.27 6.66 -12.19
N LEU A 184 -11.14 5.67 -11.30
CA LEU A 184 -10.13 4.62 -11.41
C LEU A 184 -10.34 3.74 -12.65
N ALA A 185 -11.58 3.37 -12.95
CA ALA A 185 -11.91 2.62 -14.14
C ALA A 185 -11.58 3.38 -15.43
N GLU A 186 -11.86 4.69 -15.47
CA GLU A 186 -11.50 5.53 -16.61
C GLU A 186 -9.96 5.66 -16.78
N ALA A 187 -9.21 5.77 -15.67
CA ALA A 187 -7.76 5.73 -15.73
C ALA A 187 -7.24 4.40 -16.31
N ASN A 188 -7.86 3.27 -15.97
CA ASN A 188 -7.53 1.95 -16.54
C ASN A 188 -7.72 1.90 -18.06
N LYS A 189 -8.77 2.55 -18.58
CA LYS A 189 -9.00 2.66 -20.03
C LYS A 189 -7.94 3.51 -20.72
N LYS A 190 -7.59 4.67 -20.13
CA LYS A 190 -6.54 5.56 -20.67
C LYS A 190 -5.17 4.88 -20.74
N LEU A 191 -4.88 4.00 -19.78
CA LEU A 191 -3.67 3.16 -19.77
C LEU A 191 -3.70 2.05 -20.84
N GLY A 192 -4.86 1.77 -21.43
CA GLY A 192 -5.05 0.65 -22.35
C GLY A 192 -4.98 -0.72 -21.66
N TRP A 193 -5.29 -0.78 -20.36
CA TRP A 193 -5.21 -2.01 -19.57
C TRP A 193 -6.55 -2.74 -19.47
N THR A 194 -7.65 -2.07 -19.81
CA THR A 194 -8.95 -2.71 -20.03
C THR A 194 -8.89 -3.54 -21.32
N LYS A 195 -9.34 -4.80 -21.25
CA LYS A 195 -9.42 -5.70 -22.41
C LYS A 195 -10.77 -5.62 -23.10
#